data_AF-A0A8T0DBM9-F1
#
_entry.id   AF-A0A8T0DBM9-F1
#
_cell.length_a   1.000
_cell.length_b   1.000
_cell.length_c   1.000
_cell.angle_alpha   90.00
_cell.angle_beta   90.00
_cell.angle_gamma   90.00
#
_symmetry.space_group_name_H-M   'P 1'
#
loop_
_entity.id
_entity.type
_entity.pdbx_description
1 polymer ?
#
loop_
_entity_poly.entity_id
_entity_poly.type
_entity_poly.pdbx_seq_one_letter_code
_entity_poly.pdbx_strand_id
1 'polypeptide(L)'
;MFECVLQHAILVEQSRLEISGGCARFLLTKETAQMWTQLHSEDMKDRCKLLQIRQEAIVEVQQREQAKEELKKVQIRQGEKDALNEVMKIEAAERERITQEKKEAGQKTVSGLIDQYASEQIKEVIFFQLSFYFKQQPEISEKIVEARQFANVLVHRAKSFEDTKRDGSHIFPEKPIDLPVRTSTKINVTFTPRIFPTPERESLKVEEEEWLNKQAEHRRAMLKRVVATEEVSEKEMDPIWLRGKGDSLFHAGDFEAAVEAYTRAIELCPKLHSYPFYRPQAYSNRAACHLKMRNFFKALEDSSTALDLCVPAVPQNLRSRLRAHVRRGAAFCNLKMYKEALVEYKAAHKLDPTDVTIEGDMRNLEQFLNQESTV
;
A
#
# COMPACT_ATOMS: atom_id res chain seq x y z
N MET A 1 -7.33 -27.98 -46.12
CA MET A 1 -7.61 -26.54 -46.25
C MET A 1 -8.27 -26.32 -47.60
N PHE A 2 -9.37 -25.58 -47.64
CA PHE A 2 -10.02 -25.15 -48.89
C PHE A 2 -9.72 -23.67 -49.07
N GLU A 3 -9.14 -23.30 -50.20
CA GLU A 3 -8.78 -21.92 -50.55
C GLU A 3 -9.55 -21.55 -51.82
N CYS A 4 -10.18 -20.37 -51.82
CA CYS A 4 -10.96 -19.87 -52.95
C CYS A 4 -10.67 -18.38 -53.11
N VAL A 5 -10.21 -17.97 -54.30
CA VAL A 5 -10.02 -16.56 -54.66
C VAL A 5 -11.28 -16.06 -55.33
N LEU A 6 -11.99 -15.14 -54.67
CA LEU A 6 -13.22 -14.56 -55.19
C LEU A 6 -12.93 -13.60 -56.34
N GLN A 7 -13.89 -13.48 -57.27
CA GLN A 7 -13.74 -12.61 -58.43
C GLN A 7 -13.65 -11.11 -58.06
N HIS A 8 -14.30 -10.69 -56.98
CA HIS A 8 -14.26 -9.31 -56.50
C HIS A 8 -14.18 -9.26 -54.96
N ALA A 9 -13.81 -8.09 -54.45
CA ALA A 9 -13.73 -7.82 -53.02
C ALA A 9 -15.08 -7.95 -52.30
N ILE A 10 -15.01 -8.33 -51.03
CA ILE A 10 -16.15 -8.55 -50.15
C ILE A 10 -16.00 -7.73 -48.88
N LEU A 11 -17.14 -7.32 -48.32
CA LEU A 11 -17.18 -6.65 -47.03
C LEU A 11 -17.06 -7.70 -45.91
N VAL A 12 -15.84 -7.88 -45.42
CA VAL A 12 -15.50 -8.91 -44.42
C VAL A 12 -16.33 -8.77 -43.14
N GLU A 13 -16.55 -7.55 -42.64
CA GLU A 13 -17.29 -7.29 -41.38
C GLU A 13 -18.79 -7.59 -41.49
N GLN A 14 -19.34 -7.64 -42.71
CA GLN A 14 -20.75 -7.92 -42.96
C GLN A 14 -20.99 -9.34 -43.49
N SER A 15 -19.93 -10.11 -43.68
CA SER A 15 -19.97 -11.48 -44.17
C SER A 15 -19.95 -12.46 -42.99
N ARG A 16 -20.71 -13.55 -43.07
CA ARG A 16 -20.89 -14.51 -41.96
C ARG A 16 -20.73 -15.96 -42.42
N LEU A 17 -20.24 -16.79 -41.51
CA LEU A 17 -20.09 -18.24 -41.69
C LEU A 17 -21.05 -18.98 -40.75
N GLU A 18 -21.88 -19.84 -41.32
CA GLU A 18 -22.78 -20.72 -40.58
C GLU A 18 -22.35 -22.17 -40.79
N ILE A 19 -22.01 -22.87 -39.71
CA ILE A 19 -21.65 -24.30 -39.75
C ILE A 19 -22.84 -25.11 -39.20
N SER A 20 -23.43 -25.97 -40.03
CA SER A 20 -24.55 -26.83 -39.62
C SER A 20 -24.47 -28.21 -40.29
N GLY A 21 -24.62 -29.28 -39.52
CA GLY A 21 -24.71 -30.65 -40.04
C GLY A 21 -23.52 -31.12 -40.89
N GLY A 22 -22.31 -30.64 -40.60
CA GLY A 22 -21.12 -30.96 -41.41
C GLY A 22 -20.95 -30.11 -42.68
N CYS A 23 -21.85 -29.17 -42.95
CA CYS A 23 -21.75 -28.22 -44.05
C CYS A 23 -21.41 -26.81 -43.55
N ALA A 24 -20.45 -26.15 -44.21
CA ALA A 24 -20.11 -24.75 -44.00
C ALA A 24 -20.79 -23.88 -45.06
N ARG A 25 -21.70 -22.99 -44.64
CA ARG A 25 -22.38 -22.03 -45.51
C ARG A 25 -21.78 -20.65 -45.30
N PHE A 26 -21.20 -20.09 -46.36
CA PHE A 26 -20.66 -18.74 -46.37
C PHE A 26 -21.70 -17.78 -46.94
N LEU A 27 -22.08 -16.76 -46.17
CA LEU A 27 -22.90 -15.64 -46.62
C LEU A 27 -21.97 -14.44 -46.78
N LEU A 28 -21.57 -14.18 -48.02
CA LEU A 28 -20.59 -13.15 -48.37
C LEU A 28 -21.30 -11.93 -48.95
N THR A 29 -21.02 -10.76 -48.38
CA THR A 29 -21.58 -9.50 -48.84
C THR A 29 -20.61 -8.84 -49.82
N LYS A 30 -21.07 -8.58 -51.04
CA LYS A 30 -20.26 -7.95 -52.09
C LYS A 30 -20.01 -6.48 -51.77
N GLU A 31 -18.82 -6.00 -52.10
CA GLU A 31 -18.52 -4.57 -52.02
C GLU A 31 -19.15 -3.78 -53.18
N THR A 32 -19.16 -4.37 -54.38
CA THR A 32 -19.75 -3.77 -55.58
C THR A 32 -21.07 -4.43 -55.97
N ALA A 33 -22.02 -3.61 -56.42
CA ALA A 33 -23.35 -4.06 -56.88
C ALA A 33 -23.31 -4.64 -58.31
N GLN A 34 -22.36 -5.55 -58.59
CA GLN A 34 -22.21 -6.20 -59.89
C GLN A 34 -22.64 -7.67 -59.85
N MET A 35 -23.23 -8.14 -60.95
CA MET A 35 -23.59 -9.55 -61.10
C MET A 35 -22.31 -10.37 -61.30
N TRP A 36 -22.13 -11.43 -60.50
CA TRP A 36 -20.97 -12.32 -60.62
C TRP A 36 -21.38 -13.49 -61.51
N THR A 37 -20.83 -13.57 -62.71
CA THR A 37 -21.06 -14.67 -63.64
C THR A 37 -20.31 -15.93 -63.22
N GLN A 38 -19.21 -15.77 -62.46
CA GLN A 38 -18.44 -16.85 -61.82
C GLN A 38 -18.08 -16.44 -60.39
N LEU A 39 -17.89 -17.42 -59.50
CA LEU A 39 -17.53 -17.14 -58.10
C LEU A 39 -16.02 -16.92 -57.93
N HIS A 40 -15.22 -17.67 -58.68
CA HIS A 40 -13.76 -17.70 -58.59
C HIS A 40 -13.11 -16.88 -59.70
N SER A 41 -11.96 -16.26 -59.41
CA SER A 41 -11.12 -15.64 -60.46
C SER A 41 -10.50 -16.72 -61.38
N GLU A 42 -10.26 -16.36 -62.65
CA GLU A 42 -9.50 -17.19 -63.60
C GLU A 42 -8.03 -17.40 -63.17
N ASP A 43 -7.53 -16.52 -62.29
CA ASP A 43 -6.17 -16.57 -61.72
C ASP A 43 -5.91 -17.80 -60.83
N MET A 44 -6.95 -18.58 -60.48
CA MET A 44 -6.81 -19.85 -59.75
C MET A 44 -5.95 -20.89 -60.48
N LYS A 45 -5.72 -20.72 -61.80
CA LYS A 45 -4.85 -21.61 -62.60
C LYS A 45 -3.36 -21.31 -62.41
N ASP A 46 -3.00 -20.09 -62.04
CA ASP A 46 -1.62 -19.62 -61.91
C ASP A 46 -1.13 -19.70 -60.45
N ARG A 47 -0.32 -20.72 -60.14
CA ARG A 47 0.14 -20.99 -58.77
C ARG A 47 0.92 -19.83 -58.14
N CYS A 48 1.71 -19.08 -58.92
CA CYS A 48 2.48 -17.94 -58.40
C CYS A 48 1.58 -16.77 -57.98
N LYS A 49 0.55 -16.43 -58.76
CA LYS A 49 -0.40 -15.36 -58.43
C LYS A 49 -1.20 -15.71 -57.18
N LEU A 50 -1.60 -16.97 -57.04
CA LEU A 50 -2.35 -17.45 -55.89
C LEU A 50 -1.55 -17.32 -54.58
N LEU A 51 -0.26 -17.64 -54.61
CA LEU A 51 0.64 -17.45 -53.47
C LEU A 51 0.79 -15.97 -53.10
N GLN A 52 0.88 -15.09 -54.10
CA GLN A 52 0.99 -13.65 -53.88
C GLN A 52 -0.28 -13.09 -53.23
N ILE A 53 -1.46 -13.40 -53.78
CA ILE A 53 -2.76 -12.98 -53.22
C ILE A 53 -2.93 -13.48 -51.79
N ARG A 54 -2.53 -14.73 -51.51
CA ARG A 54 -2.55 -15.30 -50.16
C ARG A 54 -1.68 -14.50 -49.20
N GLN A 55 -0.45 -14.17 -49.62
CA GLN A 55 0.48 -13.45 -48.76
C GLN A 55 0.02 -12.02 -48.48
N GLU A 56 -0.52 -11.34 -49.50
CA GLU A 56 -1.14 -10.02 -49.36
C GLU A 56 -2.34 -10.06 -48.40
N ALA A 57 -3.24 -11.05 -48.52
CA ALA A 57 -4.37 -11.20 -47.62
C ALA A 57 -3.96 -11.47 -46.16
N ILE A 58 -2.91 -12.27 -45.93
CA ILE A 58 -2.37 -12.51 -44.57
C ILE A 58 -1.83 -11.21 -43.98
N VAL A 59 -1.07 -10.44 -44.76
CA VAL A 59 -0.51 -9.15 -44.32
C VAL A 59 -1.62 -8.15 -44.01
N GLU A 60 -2.67 -8.08 -44.84
CA GLU A 60 -3.82 -7.20 -44.61
C GLU A 60 -4.55 -7.54 -43.31
N VAL A 61 -4.80 -8.84 -43.05
CA VAL A 61 -5.42 -9.29 -41.79
C VAL A 61 -4.56 -8.91 -40.58
N GLN A 62 -3.23 -9.13 -40.65
CA GLN A 62 -2.31 -8.75 -39.59
C GLN A 62 -2.31 -7.23 -39.34
N GLN A 63 -2.26 -6.42 -40.40
CA GLN A 63 -2.32 -4.96 -40.29
C GLN A 63 -3.64 -4.49 -39.67
N ARG A 64 -4.76 -5.11 -40.05
CA ARG A 64 -6.08 -4.81 -39.50
C ARG A 64 -6.19 -5.15 -38.01
N GLU A 65 -5.64 -6.28 -37.60
CA GLU A 65 -5.58 -6.67 -36.18
C GLU A 65 -4.71 -5.72 -35.37
N GLN A 66 -3.52 -5.39 -35.87
CA GLN A 66 -2.63 -4.39 -35.26
C GLN A 66 -3.30 -3.02 -35.13
N ALA A 67 -4.00 -2.55 -36.17
CA ALA A 67 -4.74 -1.30 -36.11
C ALA A 67 -5.87 -1.32 -35.07
N LYS A 68 -6.59 -2.45 -34.93
CA LYS A 68 -7.61 -2.64 -33.89
C LYS A 68 -6.99 -2.61 -32.49
N GLU A 69 -5.81 -3.20 -32.28
CA GLU A 69 -5.10 -3.12 -31.01
C GLU A 69 -4.60 -1.71 -30.68
N GLU A 70 -4.01 -1.01 -31.65
CA GLU A 70 -3.57 0.38 -31.44
C GLU A 70 -4.74 1.31 -31.13
N LEU A 71 -5.88 1.14 -31.80
CA LEU A 71 -7.09 1.90 -31.49
C LEU A 71 -7.57 1.65 -30.05
N LYS A 72 -7.55 0.39 -29.58
CA LYS A 72 -7.88 0.05 -28.19
C LYS A 72 -6.90 0.68 -27.21
N LYS A 73 -5.59 0.64 -27.49
CA LYS A 73 -4.57 1.29 -26.65
C LYS A 73 -4.80 2.80 -26.54
N VAL A 74 -5.14 3.45 -27.66
CA VAL A 74 -5.44 4.89 -27.67
C VAL A 74 -6.70 5.19 -26.84
N GLN A 75 -7.77 4.41 -26.98
CA GLN A 75 -8.98 4.57 -26.18
C GLN A 75 -8.72 4.41 -24.67
N ILE A 76 -7.91 3.42 -24.28
CA ILE A 76 -7.54 3.21 -22.88
C ILE A 76 -6.77 4.42 -22.35
N ARG A 77 -5.73 4.88 -23.06
CA ARG A 77 -4.95 6.08 -22.66
C ARG A 77 -5.81 7.32 -22.55
N GLN A 78 -6.80 7.47 -23.43
CA GLN A 78 -7.72 8.60 -23.38
C GLN A 78 -8.63 8.52 -22.14
N GLY A 79 -9.17 7.34 -21.84
CA GLY A 79 -9.95 7.12 -20.62
C GLY A 79 -9.14 7.37 -19.34
N GLU A 80 -7.87 6.95 -19.30
CA GLU A 80 -6.96 7.23 -18.18
C GLU A 80 -6.71 8.73 -18.00
N LYS A 81 -6.53 9.46 -19.11
CA LYS A 81 -6.33 10.92 -19.09
C LYS A 81 -7.58 11.65 -18.60
N ASP A 82 -8.75 11.23 -19.04
CA ASP A 82 -10.03 11.82 -18.63
C ASP A 82 -10.29 11.56 -17.14
N ALA A 83 -10.02 10.34 -16.66
CA ALA A 83 -10.10 10.02 -15.23
C ALA A 83 -9.14 10.87 -14.38
N LEU A 84 -7.89 11.05 -14.84
CA LEU A 84 -6.91 11.89 -14.16
C LEU A 84 -7.37 13.35 -14.10
N ASN A 85 -7.94 13.88 -15.17
CA ASN A 85 -8.48 15.23 -15.21
C ASN A 85 -9.62 15.42 -14.19
N GLU A 86 -10.51 14.44 -14.03
CA GLU A 86 -11.57 14.50 -13.02
C GLU A 86 -11.00 14.45 -11.59
N VAL A 87 -9.99 13.60 -11.33
CA VAL A 87 -9.32 13.58 -10.03
C VAL A 87 -8.65 14.93 -9.73
N MET A 88 -7.98 15.55 -10.70
CA MET A 88 -7.37 16.87 -10.51
C MET A 88 -8.41 17.96 -10.19
N LYS A 89 -9.61 17.90 -10.81
CA LYS A 89 -10.70 18.83 -10.49
C LYS A 89 -11.20 18.66 -9.06
N ILE A 90 -11.39 17.41 -8.61
CA ILE A 90 -11.81 17.10 -7.25
C ILE A 90 -10.78 17.59 -6.24
N GLU A 91 -9.49 17.29 -6.47
CA GLU A 91 -8.42 17.76 -5.59
C GLU A 91 -8.31 19.29 -5.56
N ALA A 92 -8.48 19.96 -6.70
CA ALA A 92 -8.45 21.43 -6.76
C ALA A 92 -9.59 22.05 -5.94
N ALA A 93 -10.81 21.51 -6.10
CA ALA A 93 -11.97 21.95 -5.32
C ALA A 93 -11.79 21.71 -3.81
N GLU A 94 -11.22 20.56 -3.43
CA GLU A 94 -10.94 20.25 -2.02
C GLU A 94 -9.87 21.18 -1.44
N ARG A 95 -8.80 21.46 -2.18
CA ARG A 95 -7.79 22.43 -1.77
C ARG A 95 -8.39 23.82 -1.57
N GLU A 96 -9.26 24.25 -2.47
CA GLU A 96 -9.97 25.52 -2.34
C GLU A 96 -10.83 25.55 -1.07
N ARG A 97 -11.61 24.49 -0.81
CA ARG A 97 -12.42 24.35 0.41
C ARG A 97 -11.57 24.46 1.68
N ILE A 98 -10.45 23.74 1.75
CA ILE A 98 -9.53 23.79 2.90
C ILE A 98 -8.95 25.19 3.07
N THR A 99 -8.60 25.88 1.99
CA THR A 99 -8.06 27.25 2.09
C THR A 99 -9.11 28.23 2.62
N GLN A 100 -10.37 28.04 2.24
CA GLN A 100 -11.48 28.85 2.73
C GLN A 100 -11.75 28.58 4.20
N GLU A 101 -11.79 27.32 4.61
CA GLU A 101 -11.95 26.94 6.02
C GLU A 101 -10.83 27.48 6.91
N LYS A 102 -9.57 27.43 6.44
CA LYS A 102 -8.44 28.04 7.15
C LYS A 102 -8.58 29.55 7.30
N LYS A 103 -9.07 30.25 6.27
CA LYS A 103 -9.34 31.70 6.35
C LYS A 103 -10.44 31.99 7.36
N GLU A 104 -11.53 31.24 7.34
CA GLU A 104 -12.65 31.41 8.28
C GLU A 104 -12.24 31.09 9.72
N ALA A 105 -11.49 30.02 9.95
CA ALA A 105 -10.94 29.68 11.26
C ALA A 105 -10.00 30.79 11.76
N GLY A 106 -9.14 31.33 10.89
CA GLY A 106 -8.28 32.48 11.22
C GLY A 106 -9.07 33.75 11.56
N GLN A 107 -10.17 34.03 10.85
CA GLN A 107 -11.04 35.15 11.19
C GLN A 107 -11.72 34.96 12.54
N LYS A 108 -12.19 33.74 12.84
CA LYS A 108 -12.81 33.40 14.13
C LYS A 108 -11.84 33.53 15.30
N THR A 109 -10.58 33.10 15.14
CA THR A 109 -9.57 33.25 16.19
C THR A 109 -9.23 34.72 16.44
N VAL A 110 -9.07 35.52 15.39
CA VAL A 110 -8.84 36.96 15.52
C VAL A 110 -10.03 37.65 16.20
N SER A 111 -11.27 37.34 15.81
CA SER A 111 -12.47 37.87 16.46
C SER A 111 -12.51 37.49 17.95
N GLY A 112 -12.23 36.22 18.28
CA GLY A 112 -12.21 35.75 19.67
C GLY A 112 -11.14 36.44 20.53
N LEU A 113 -9.97 36.76 19.95
CA LEU A 113 -8.93 37.54 20.63
C LEU A 113 -9.38 38.99 20.88
N ILE A 114 -10.06 39.60 19.93
CA ILE A 114 -10.64 40.95 20.10
C ILE A 114 -11.68 40.95 21.22
N ASP A 115 -12.57 39.96 21.25
CA ASP A 115 -13.59 39.83 22.31
C ASP A 115 -12.96 39.58 23.69
N GLN A 116 -11.90 38.77 23.76
CA GLN A 116 -11.12 38.58 24.99
C GLN A 116 -10.50 39.88 25.48
N TYR A 117 -9.81 40.62 24.61
CA TYR A 117 -9.21 41.90 24.96
C TYR A 117 -10.27 42.92 25.42
N ALA A 118 -11.41 42.99 24.73
CA ALA A 118 -12.52 43.85 25.14
C ALA A 118 -13.06 43.45 26.53
N SER A 119 -13.16 42.15 26.82
CA SER A 119 -13.58 41.65 28.13
C SER A 119 -12.58 41.98 29.25
N GLU A 120 -11.28 41.98 28.96
CA GLU A 120 -10.23 42.36 29.92
C GLU A 120 -10.26 43.85 30.22
N GLN A 121 -10.42 44.70 29.20
CA GLN A 121 -10.61 46.14 29.39
C GLN A 121 -11.83 46.44 30.26
N ILE A 122 -12.95 45.72 30.04
CA ILE A 122 -14.15 45.85 30.90
C ILE A 122 -13.85 45.40 32.34
N LYS A 123 -13.12 44.30 32.54
CA LYS A 123 -12.72 43.85 33.88
C LYS A 123 -11.85 44.87 34.60
N GLU A 124 -10.91 45.52 33.91
CA GLU A 124 -10.06 46.56 34.50
C GLU A 124 -10.89 47.79 34.93
N VAL A 125 -11.84 48.23 34.10
CA VAL A 125 -12.74 49.34 34.45
C VAL A 125 -13.61 49.00 35.66
N ILE A 126 -14.20 47.80 35.69
CA ILE A 126 -15.00 47.31 36.82
C ILE A 126 -14.14 47.19 38.08
N PHE A 127 -12.93 46.65 37.96
CA PHE A 127 -11.98 46.53 39.07
C PHE A 127 -11.63 47.91 39.64
N PHE A 128 -11.39 48.90 38.78
CA PHE A 128 -11.09 50.26 39.21
C PHE A 128 -12.29 50.89 39.94
N GLN A 129 -13.51 50.77 39.40
CA GLN A 129 -14.74 51.26 40.06
C GLN A 129 -14.99 50.57 41.41
N LEU A 130 -14.82 49.24 41.48
CA LEU A 130 -14.94 48.50 42.72
C LEU A 130 -13.87 48.93 43.73
N SER A 131 -12.62 49.11 43.29
CA SER A 131 -11.53 49.56 44.17
C SER A 131 -11.81 50.94 44.78
N PHE A 132 -12.43 51.84 43.99
CA PHE A 132 -12.83 53.16 44.47
C PHE A 132 -13.99 53.08 45.47
N TYR A 133 -15.01 52.26 45.19
CA TYR A 133 -16.13 52.02 46.09
C TYR A 133 -15.68 51.42 47.44
N PHE A 134 -14.82 50.40 47.43
CA PHE A 134 -14.29 49.80 48.65
C PHE A 134 -13.36 50.72 49.43
N LYS A 135 -12.63 51.62 48.76
CA LYS A 135 -11.82 52.63 49.43
C LYS A 135 -12.66 53.67 50.18
N GLN A 136 -13.91 53.89 49.77
CA GLN A 136 -14.87 54.74 50.48
C GLN A 136 -15.55 54.04 51.67
N GLN A 137 -15.50 52.70 51.75
CA GLN A 137 -16.13 51.91 52.84
C GLN A 137 -15.14 50.90 53.47
N PRO A 138 -14.29 51.34 54.41
CA PRO A 138 -13.22 50.51 54.98
C PRO A 138 -13.74 49.30 55.79
N GLU A 139 -14.88 49.43 56.46
CA GLU A 139 -15.46 48.34 57.28
C GLU A 139 -15.85 47.10 56.46
N ILE A 140 -16.25 47.28 55.20
CA ILE A 140 -16.60 46.17 54.30
C ILE A 140 -15.34 45.48 53.78
N SER A 141 -14.27 46.24 53.54
CA SER A 141 -12.98 45.73 53.07
C SER A 141 -12.35 44.76 54.08
N GLU A 142 -12.36 45.10 55.37
CA GLU A 142 -11.80 44.25 56.43
C GLU A 142 -12.53 42.91 56.55
N LYS A 143 -13.87 42.92 56.52
CA LYS A 143 -14.68 41.69 56.55
C LYS A 143 -14.40 40.76 55.36
N ILE A 144 -14.09 41.30 54.19
CA ILE A 144 -13.74 40.51 52.99
C ILE A 144 -12.35 39.87 53.15
N VAL A 145 -11.39 40.58 53.76
CA VAL A 145 -10.04 40.05 54.03
C VAL A 145 -10.12 38.91 55.04
N GLU A 146 -10.91 39.06 56.11
CA GLU A 146 -11.15 38.00 57.08
C GLU A 146 -11.80 36.77 56.45
N ALA A 147 -12.82 36.97 55.60
CA ALA A 147 -13.47 35.87 54.87
C ALA A 147 -12.51 35.13 53.92
N ARG A 148 -11.61 35.87 53.24
CA ARG A 148 -10.57 35.27 52.37
C ARG A 148 -9.53 34.48 53.16
N GLN A 149 -9.08 35.01 54.31
CA GLN A 149 -8.15 34.31 55.19
C GLN A 149 -8.77 33.01 55.71
N PHE A 150 -10.05 33.05 56.13
CA PHE A 150 -10.79 31.87 56.56
C PHE A 150 -10.93 30.81 55.44
N ALA A 151 -11.25 31.24 54.22
CA ALA A 151 -11.36 30.34 53.06
C ALA A 151 -10.03 29.68 52.69
N ASN A 152 -8.92 30.42 52.74
CA ASN A 152 -7.58 29.87 52.47
C ASN A 152 -7.14 28.83 53.50
N VAL A 153 -7.51 29.01 54.77
CA VAL A 153 -7.27 28.01 55.83
C VAL A 153 -8.04 26.71 55.55
N LEU A 154 -9.30 26.80 55.09
CA LEU A 154 -10.09 25.63 54.70
C LEU A 154 -9.49 24.88 53.50
N VAL A 155 -8.99 25.59 52.49
CA VAL A 155 -8.37 24.99 51.29
C VAL A 155 -7.04 24.31 51.63
N HIS A 156 -6.19 24.91 52.47
CA HIS A 156 -4.95 24.28 52.93
C HIS A 156 -5.21 23.04 53.81
N ARG A 157 -6.28 23.06 54.61
CA ARG A 157 -6.71 21.92 55.44
C ARG A 157 -7.27 20.76 54.60
N ALA A 158 -7.91 21.06 53.47
CA ALA A 158 -8.38 20.04 52.54
C ALA A 158 -7.22 19.36 51.80
N LYS A 159 -6.21 20.12 51.33
CA LYS A 159 -5.01 19.57 50.69
C LYS A 159 -4.17 18.66 51.60
N SER A 160 -4.05 19.01 52.88
CA SER A 160 -3.32 18.19 53.85
C SER A 160 -4.03 16.87 54.21
N PHE A 161 -5.33 16.74 53.93
CA PHE A 161 -6.05 15.47 54.07
C PHE A 161 -5.80 14.50 52.91
N GLU A 162 -5.40 14.97 51.73
CA GLU A 162 -5.10 14.12 50.56
C GLU A 162 -3.68 13.51 50.59
N ASP A 163 -2.73 14.13 51.29
CA ASP A 163 -1.33 13.68 51.33
C ASP A 163 -1.04 12.52 52.31
N THR A 164 -2.00 12.13 53.17
CA THR A 164 -1.82 11.02 54.15
C THR A 164 -2.08 9.62 53.57
N LYS A 165 -2.23 9.48 52.24
CA LYS A 165 -2.47 8.19 51.56
C LYS A 165 -1.32 7.68 50.68
N ARG A 166 -0.12 8.24 50.79
CA ARG A 166 1.05 7.77 50.03
C ARG A 166 2.31 7.67 50.89
N ASP A 167 2.35 6.71 51.80
CA ASP A 167 3.63 6.18 52.29
C ASP A 167 3.92 4.86 51.60
N GLY A 168 4.91 4.89 50.72
CA GLY A 168 5.50 3.72 50.08
C GLY A 168 6.58 3.14 50.98
N SER A 169 6.32 1.99 51.61
CA SER A 169 7.35 1.04 52.07
C SER A 169 6.73 -0.23 52.71
N HIS A 170 6.21 -1.15 51.89
CA HIS A 170 6.23 -2.61 52.09
C HIS A 170 5.29 -3.27 51.09
N ILE A 171 5.83 -4.02 50.10
CA ILE A 171 5.03 -4.65 49.04
C ILE A 171 4.50 -6.03 49.44
N PHE A 172 4.97 -6.65 50.53
CA PHE A 172 4.38 -7.91 51.03
C PHE A 172 4.47 -8.01 52.56
N PRO A 173 3.36 -8.38 53.24
CA PRO A 173 3.39 -9.22 54.42
C PRO A 173 3.01 -10.66 54.02
N GLU A 174 3.93 -11.60 54.23
CA GLU A 174 3.65 -13.02 54.22
C GLU A 174 2.81 -13.39 55.45
N LYS A 175 1.53 -13.70 55.22
CA LYS A 175 0.78 -14.75 55.92
C LYS A 175 -0.54 -15.02 55.19
N PRO A 176 -0.86 -16.28 54.83
CA PRO A 176 -2.15 -16.58 54.23
C PRO A 176 -3.23 -16.43 55.31
N ILE A 177 -4.17 -15.51 55.07
CA ILE A 177 -5.40 -15.37 55.86
C ILE A 177 -6.43 -16.29 55.19
N ASP A 178 -6.86 -17.34 55.88
CA ASP A 178 -7.99 -18.16 55.46
C ASP A 178 -9.27 -17.32 55.52
N LEU A 179 -9.67 -16.80 54.36
CA LEU A 179 -10.96 -16.13 54.17
C LEU A 179 -11.98 -17.14 53.62
N PRO A 180 -13.19 -17.21 54.19
CA PRO A 180 -14.22 -18.12 53.70
C PRO A 180 -14.62 -17.74 52.26
N VAL A 181 -14.75 -18.75 51.40
CA VAL A 181 -15.15 -18.60 50.00
C VAL A 181 -16.52 -17.91 49.94
N ARG A 182 -16.56 -16.70 49.37
CA ARG A 182 -17.80 -15.93 49.22
C ARG A 182 -18.70 -16.61 48.18
N THR A 183 -19.97 -16.82 48.53
CA THR A 183 -21.01 -17.24 47.59
C THR A 183 -21.28 -16.12 46.57
N SER A 184 -21.35 -16.48 45.29
CA SER A 184 -21.55 -15.54 44.20
C SER A 184 -22.98 -14.98 44.18
N THR A 185 -23.14 -13.72 44.57
CA THR A 185 -24.35 -12.94 44.30
C THR A 185 -24.13 -12.04 43.09
N LYS A 186 -25.11 -11.98 42.18
CA LYS A 186 -25.12 -11.05 41.05
C LYS A 186 -25.25 -9.62 41.57
N ILE A 187 -24.22 -8.82 41.35
CA ILE A 187 -24.25 -7.38 41.62
C ILE A 187 -24.86 -6.71 40.40
N ASN A 188 -26.01 -6.05 40.58
CA ASN A 188 -26.56 -5.18 39.55
C ASN A 188 -25.81 -3.85 39.61
N VAL A 189 -24.93 -3.62 38.64
CA VAL A 189 -24.21 -2.37 38.47
C VAL A 189 -25.09 -1.42 37.68
N THR A 190 -25.68 -0.42 38.34
CA THR A 190 -26.32 0.70 37.68
C THR A 190 -25.34 1.85 37.57
N PHE A 191 -24.90 2.14 36.34
CA PHE A 191 -24.02 3.27 36.08
C PHE A 191 -24.79 4.58 36.19
N THR A 192 -24.26 5.52 36.97
CA THR A 192 -24.74 6.90 36.99
C THR A 192 -24.55 7.49 35.59
N PRO A 193 -25.59 8.05 34.94
CA PRO A 193 -25.43 8.63 33.61
C PRO A 193 -24.41 9.78 33.67
N ARG A 194 -23.46 9.80 32.73
CA ARG A 194 -22.46 10.87 32.62
C ARG A 194 -23.16 12.17 32.23
N ILE A 195 -23.21 13.14 33.16
CA ILE A 195 -23.80 14.48 32.93
C ILE A 195 -22.75 15.50 32.47
N PHE A 196 -21.51 15.08 32.25
CA PHE A 196 -20.49 15.90 31.60
C PHE A 196 -20.26 15.38 30.18
N PRO A 197 -20.60 16.15 29.12
CA PRO A 197 -20.08 15.87 27.79
C PRO A 197 -18.59 16.17 27.89
N THR A 198 -17.79 15.12 28.05
CA THR A 198 -16.37 15.23 27.69
C THR A 198 -16.40 15.60 26.21
N PRO A 199 -15.75 16.69 25.77
CA PRO A 199 -15.62 16.92 24.33
C PRO A 199 -15.08 15.61 23.75
N GLU A 200 -15.83 15.00 22.84
CA GLU A 200 -15.30 13.91 22.03
C GLU A 200 -14.11 14.53 21.32
N ARG A 201 -12.93 14.31 21.88
CA ARG A 201 -11.68 14.42 21.17
C ARG A 201 -11.87 13.47 20.00
N GLU A 202 -12.28 14.05 18.86
CA GLU A 202 -12.53 13.46 17.55
C GLU A 202 -12.43 11.94 17.61
N SER A 203 -13.55 11.30 17.93
CA SER A 203 -13.57 9.84 18.05
C SER A 203 -13.37 9.27 16.64
N LEU A 204 -12.11 8.98 16.30
CA LEU A 204 -11.67 8.23 15.12
C LEU A 204 -12.27 6.83 15.04
N LYS A 205 -13.23 6.46 15.90
CA LYS A 205 -13.87 5.14 15.92
C LYS A 205 -14.48 4.77 14.58
N VAL A 206 -15.12 5.73 13.90
CA VAL A 206 -15.70 5.48 12.57
C VAL A 206 -14.59 5.20 11.56
N GLU A 207 -13.49 5.97 11.60
CA GLU A 207 -12.34 5.77 10.72
C GLU A 207 -11.57 4.47 11.05
N GLU A 208 -11.45 4.12 12.34
CA GLU A 208 -10.87 2.87 12.82
C GLU A 208 -11.72 1.66 12.42
N GLU A 209 -13.05 1.74 12.56
CA GLU A 209 -13.99 0.70 12.13
C GLU A 209 -14.00 0.54 10.60
N GLU A 210 -13.97 1.64 9.85
CA GLU A 210 -13.81 1.60 8.39
C GLU A 210 -12.45 1.00 7.99
N TRP A 211 -11.37 1.36 8.68
CA TRP A 211 -10.05 0.79 8.44
C TRP A 211 -10.02 -0.71 8.74
N LEU A 212 -10.64 -1.15 9.83
CA LEU A 212 -10.80 -2.55 10.20
C LEU A 212 -11.64 -3.32 9.17
N ASN A 213 -12.76 -2.74 8.71
CA ASN A 213 -13.63 -3.34 7.69
C ASN A 213 -12.92 -3.47 6.33
N LYS A 214 -12.22 -2.43 5.86
CA LYS A 214 -11.40 -2.48 4.64
C LYS A 214 -10.32 -3.56 4.73
N GLN A 215 -9.73 -3.74 5.91
CA GLN A 215 -8.77 -4.82 6.16
C GLN A 215 -9.42 -6.21 6.11
N ALA A 216 -10.59 -6.38 6.74
CA ALA A 216 -11.32 -7.64 6.74
C ALA A 216 -11.81 -8.02 5.33
N GLU A 217 -12.28 -7.05 4.55
CA GLU A 217 -12.67 -7.23 3.16
C GLU A 217 -11.49 -7.61 2.28
N HIS A 218 -10.33 -6.96 2.43
CA HIS A 218 -9.12 -7.35 1.71
C HIS A 218 -8.69 -8.79 2.06
N ARG A 219 -8.76 -9.19 3.34
CA ARG A 219 -8.49 -10.58 3.77
C ARG A 219 -9.49 -11.56 3.17
N ARG A 220 -10.78 -11.22 3.15
CA ARG A 220 -11.84 -12.06 2.55
C ARG A 220 -11.69 -12.18 1.02
N ALA A 221 -11.36 -11.10 0.34
CA ALA A 221 -11.13 -11.09 -1.11
C ALA A 221 -9.90 -11.92 -1.51
N MET A 222 -8.82 -11.82 -0.72
CA MET A 222 -7.65 -12.70 -0.88
C MET A 222 -8.01 -14.16 -0.63
N LEU A 223 -8.70 -14.46 0.49
CA LEU A 223 -9.16 -15.83 0.76
C LEU A 223 -10.03 -16.37 -0.37
N LYS A 224 -10.94 -15.55 -0.93
CA LYS A 224 -11.82 -15.96 -2.02
C LYS A 224 -11.06 -16.26 -3.33
N ARG A 225 -9.97 -15.55 -3.61
CA ARG A 225 -9.10 -15.84 -4.77
C ARG A 225 -8.29 -17.12 -4.58
N VAL A 226 -7.87 -17.40 -3.35
CA VAL A 226 -7.09 -18.59 -2.99
C VAL A 226 -7.97 -19.84 -2.87
N VAL A 227 -9.20 -19.71 -2.36
CA VAL A 227 -10.18 -20.81 -2.27
C VAL A 227 -10.73 -21.23 -3.64
N ALA A 228 -10.62 -20.37 -4.66
CA ALA A 228 -10.98 -20.72 -6.04
C ALA A 228 -9.98 -21.68 -6.70
N THR A 229 -8.80 -21.88 -6.10
CA THR A 229 -7.82 -22.91 -6.47
C THR A 229 -7.88 -24.02 -5.41
N GLU A 230 -8.20 -25.24 -5.83
CA GLU A 230 -8.53 -26.45 -5.06
C GLU A 230 -7.82 -26.66 -3.69
N GLU A 231 -8.59 -27.19 -2.73
CA GLU A 231 -8.25 -27.69 -1.36
C GLU A 231 -6.84 -27.42 -0.84
N VAL A 232 -6.59 -26.16 -0.48
CA VAL A 232 -5.40 -25.70 0.22
C VAL A 232 -5.54 -26.01 1.72
N SER A 233 -4.73 -26.94 2.25
CA SER A 233 -4.67 -27.26 3.70
C SER A 233 -4.45 -25.99 4.52
N GLU A 234 -5.03 -25.86 5.74
CA GLU A 234 -4.91 -24.66 6.60
C GLU A 234 -3.45 -24.17 6.79
N LYS A 235 -2.46 -25.09 6.68
CA LYS A 235 -1.02 -24.80 6.74
C LYS A 235 -0.48 -24.03 5.53
N GLU A 236 -1.09 -24.20 4.36
CA GLU A 236 -0.71 -23.51 3.14
C GLU A 236 -1.25 -22.06 3.07
N MET A 237 -2.01 -21.64 4.08
CA MET A 237 -2.50 -20.26 4.23
C MET A 237 -1.56 -19.37 5.07
N ASP A 238 -0.55 -19.94 5.73
CA ASP A 238 0.44 -19.19 6.51
C ASP A 238 1.63 -18.75 5.64
N PRO A 239 1.89 -17.44 5.47
CA PRO A 239 3.03 -16.95 4.71
C PRO A 239 4.39 -17.43 5.25
N ILE A 240 4.49 -17.67 6.57
CA ILE A 240 5.73 -18.13 7.20
C ILE A 240 6.04 -19.57 6.78
N TRP A 241 5.01 -20.42 6.79
CA TRP A 241 5.13 -21.81 6.36
C TRP A 241 5.46 -21.90 4.87
N LEU A 242 4.79 -21.12 4.01
CA LEU A 242 5.07 -21.10 2.57
C LEU A 242 6.50 -20.62 2.26
N ARG A 243 7.00 -19.62 2.98
CA ARG A 243 8.41 -19.22 2.87
C ARG A 243 9.33 -20.39 3.24
N GLY A 244 9.04 -21.09 4.34
CA GLY A 244 9.80 -22.29 4.75
C GLY A 244 9.74 -23.42 3.72
N LYS A 245 8.58 -23.64 3.09
CA LYS A 245 8.42 -24.57 1.96
C LYS A 245 9.31 -24.15 0.78
N GLY A 246 9.30 -22.86 0.43
CA GLY A 246 10.17 -22.30 -0.60
C GLY A 246 11.65 -22.46 -0.25
N ASP A 247 12.05 -22.27 1.01
CA ASP A 247 13.42 -22.51 1.47
C ASP A 247 13.78 -23.99 1.29
N SER A 248 12.91 -24.92 1.69
CA SER A 248 13.15 -26.37 1.50
C SER A 248 13.31 -26.75 0.04
N LEU A 249 12.46 -26.21 -0.84
CA LEU A 249 12.52 -26.46 -2.30
C LEU A 249 13.79 -25.87 -2.92
N PHE A 250 14.21 -24.69 -2.46
CA PHE A 250 15.48 -24.08 -2.88
C PHE A 250 16.68 -24.95 -2.53
N HIS A 251 16.71 -25.54 -1.34
CA HIS A 251 17.78 -26.47 -0.94
C HIS A 251 17.71 -27.81 -1.69
N ALA A 252 16.50 -28.23 -2.09
CA ALA A 252 16.30 -29.41 -2.93
C ALA A 252 16.72 -29.18 -4.40
N GLY A 253 16.99 -27.93 -4.80
CA GLY A 253 17.38 -27.56 -6.16
C GLY A 253 16.21 -27.33 -7.12
N ASP A 254 14.97 -27.45 -6.66
CA ASP A 254 13.78 -27.13 -7.44
C ASP A 254 13.46 -25.64 -7.33
N PHE A 255 14.10 -24.86 -8.21
CA PHE A 255 13.99 -23.40 -8.18
C PHE A 255 12.66 -22.89 -8.72
N GLU A 256 12.00 -23.61 -9.63
CA GLU A 256 10.71 -23.21 -10.21
C GLU A 256 9.60 -23.36 -9.17
N ALA A 257 9.50 -24.51 -8.53
CA ALA A 257 8.54 -24.73 -7.44
C ALA A 257 8.80 -23.79 -6.25
N ALA A 258 10.08 -23.49 -5.96
CA ALA A 258 10.43 -22.51 -4.94
C ALA A 258 9.91 -21.10 -5.29
N VAL A 259 10.00 -20.67 -6.55
CA VAL A 259 9.45 -19.38 -7.01
C VAL A 259 7.94 -19.33 -6.83
N GLU A 260 7.22 -20.40 -7.14
CA GLU A 260 5.78 -20.47 -6.94
C GLU A 260 5.41 -20.36 -5.45
N ALA A 261 6.12 -21.11 -4.59
CA ALA A 261 5.92 -21.05 -3.14
C ALA A 261 6.17 -19.65 -2.57
N TYR A 262 7.25 -18.98 -3.00
CA TYR A 262 7.52 -17.60 -2.59
C TYR A 262 6.49 -16.62 -3.15
N THR A 263 6.00 -16.83 -4.37
CA THR A 263 4.98 -15.98 -4.98
C THR A 263 3.67 -16.07 -4.21
N ARG A 264 3.23 -17.28 -3.85
CA ARG A 264 2.08 -17.47 -2.95
C ARG A 264 2.32 -16.83 -1.58
N ALA A 265 3.53 -16.93 -1.01
CA ALA A 265 3.87 -16.28 0.26
C ALA A 265 3.77 -14.74 0.17
N ILE A 266 4.15 -14.15 -0.97
CA ILE A 266 4.04 -12.71 -1.24
C ILE A 266 2.57 -12.28 -1.42
N GLU A 267 1.75 -13.12 -2.05
CA GLU A 267 0.32 -12.86 -2.23
C GLU A 267 -0.42 -12.91 -0.90
N LEU A 268 -0.15 -13.90 -0.06
CA LEU A 268 -0.79 -14.05 1.24
C LEU A 268 -0.31 -13.05 2.29
N CYS A 269 0.93 -12.54 2.18
CA CYS A 269 1.40 -11.44 3.02
C CYS A 269 0.57 -10.17 2.78
N PRO A 270 -0.23 -9.68 3.76
CA PRO A 270 -0.98 -8.45 3.61
C PRO A 270 -0.05 -7.29 3.26
N LYS A 271 -0.48 -6.36 2.39
CA LYS A 271 0.28 -5.15 2.05
C LYS A 271 0.51 -4.21 3.25
N LEU A 272 -0.07 -4.48 4.41
CA LEU A 272 -0.11 -3.58 5.56
C LEU A 272 0.67 -4.11 6.77
N HIS A 273 1.47 -3.21 7.37
CA HIS A 273 2.16 -3.09 8.67
C HIS A 273 2.27 -4.23 9.70
N SER A 274 1.50 -5.32 9.63
CA SER A 274 1.55 -6.41 10.62
C SER A 274 2.80 -7.30 10.43
N TYR A 275 3.37 -7.36 9.22
CA TYR A 275 4.53 -8.20 8.89
C TYR A 275 5.55 -7.50 7.96
N PRO A 276 6.09 -6.33 8.34
CA PRO A 276 6.95 -5.52 7.48
C PRO A 276 8.26 -6.23 7.09
N PHE A 277 8.67 -7.27 7.85
CA PHE A 277 9.94 -7.97 7.66
C PHE A 277 9.83 -9.20 6.74
N TYR A 278 8.66 -9.80 6.60
CA TYR A 278 8.49 -11.08 5.90
C TYR A 278 8.37 -10.92 4.39
N ARG A 279 7.68 -9.87 3.94
CA ARG A 279 7.49 -9.57 2.53
C ARG A 279 8.84 -9.27 1.81
N PRO A 280 9.74 -8.40 2.36
CA PRO A 280 11.07 -8.21 1.77
C PRO A 280 11.92 -9.48 1.73
N GLN A 281 11.80 -10.35 2.74
CA GLN A 281 12.52 -11.62 2.76
C GLN A 281 12.06 -12.57 1.66
N ALA A 282 10.73 -12.65 1.44
CA ALA A 282 10.16 -13.48 0.37
C ALA A 282 10.60 -12.99 -1.02
N TYR A 283 10.54 -11.68 -1.29
CA TYR A 283 11.07 -11.09 -2.54
C TYR A 283 12.56 -11.38 -2.71
N SER A 284 13.35 -11.16 -1.65
CA SER A 284 14.78 -11.43 -1.69
C SER A 284 15.07 -12.92 -2.00
N ASN A 285 14.35 -13.86 -1.36
CA ASN A 285 14.55 -15.29 -1.60
C ASN A 285 14.09 -15.72 -3.00
N ARG A 286 13.00 -15.15 -3.52
CA ARG A 286 12.57 -15.34 -4.91
C ARG A 286 13.62 -14.83 -5.90
N ALA A 287 14.26 -13.69 -5.61
CA ALA A 287 15.38 -13.18 -6.40
C ALA A 287 16.55 -14.17 -6.45
N ALA A 288 16.84 -14.88 -5.34
CA ALA A 288 17.87 -15.92 -5.33
C ALA A 288 17.52 -17.11 -6.25
N CYS A 289 16.26 -17.54 -6.27
CA CYS A 289 15.81 -18.56 -7.23
C CYS A 289 15.99 -18.06 -8.68
N HIS A 290 15.60 -16.81 -8.96
CA HIS A 290 15.77 -16.21 -10.28
C HIS A 290 17.25 -16.12 -10.70
N LEU A 291 18.16 -15.80 -9.79
CA LEU A 291 19.60 -15.84 -10.05
C LEU A 291 20.07 -17.25 -10.44
N LYS A 292 19.62 -18.29 -9.71
CA LYS A 292 19.97 -19.69 -10.02
C LYS A 292 19.41 -20.15 -11.37
N MET A 293 18.22 -19.69 -11.74
CA MET A 293 17.61 -19.95 -13.05
C MET A 293 18.12 -19.04 -14.18
N ARG A 294 19.09 -18.16 -13.92
CA ARG A 294 19.62 -17.16 -14.87
C ARG A 294 18.59 -16.14 -15.38
N ASN A 295 17.51 -15.93 -14.63
CA ASN A 295 16.50 -14.91 -14.89
C ASN A 295 16.90 -13.57 -14.26
N PHE A 296 17.98 -12.96 -14.77
CA PHE A 296 18.64 -11.81 -14.12
C PHE A 296 17.77 -10.55 -14.02
N PHE A 297 16.94 -10.25 -15.03
CA PHE A 297 16.03 -9.10 -14.99
C PHE A 297 14.98 -9.22 -13.88
N LYS A 298 14.37 -10.40 -13.73
CA LYS A 298 13.42 -10.66 -12.63
C LYS A 298 14.10 -10.60 -11.26
N ALA A 299 15.35 -11.08 -11.16
CA ALA A 299 16.13 -10.97 -9.94
C ALA A 299 16.42 -9.51 -9.55
N LEU A 300 16.68 -8.63 -10.52
CA LEU A 300 16.86 -7.18 -10.28
C LEU A 300 15.57 -6.53 -9.78
N GLU A 301 14.43 -6.84 -10.40
CA GLU A 301 13.12 -6.32 -10.01
C GLU A 301 12.76 -6.75 -8.58
N ASP A 302 12.89 -8.04 -8.27
CA ASP A 302 12.62 -8.57 -6.93
C ASP A 302 13.58 -8.02 -5.86
N SER A 303 14.86 -7.84 -6.20
CA SER A 303 15.83 -7.25 -5.27
C SER A 303 15.56 -5.76 -5.03
N SER A 304 15.10 -5.02 -6.05
CA SER A 304 14.77 -3.59 -5.91
C SER A 304 13.49 -3.40 -5.11
N THR A 305 12.44 -4.15 -5.41
CA THR A 305 11.20 -4.14 -4.61
C THR A 305 11.45 -4.54 -3.16
N ALA A 306 12.36 -5.48 -2.89
CA ALA A 306 12.75 -5.83 -1.52
C ALA A 306 13.41 -4.65 -0.78
N LEU A 307 14.22 -3.83 -1.46
CA LEU A 307 14.84 -2.63 -0.88
C LEU A 307 13.82 -1.52 -0.64
N ASP A 308 12.90 -1.29 -1.59
CA ASP A 308 11.84 -0.29 -1.46
C ASP A 308 10.93 -0.58 -0.25
N LEU A 309 10.66 -1.86 0.01
CA LEU A 309 9.88 -2.30 1.16
C LEU A 309 10.66 -2.21 2.50
N CYS A 310 11.96 -1.98 2.47
CA CYS A 310 12.80 -1.85 3.67
C CYS A 310 13.03 -0.39 4.10
N VAL A 311 12.15 0.53 3.71
CA VAL A 311 12.17 1.94 4.11
C VAL A 311 11.11 2.20 5.19
N PRO A 312 11.46 2.79 6.36
CA PRO A 312 12.77 3.28 6.76
C PRO A 312 13.77 2.16 7.12
N ALA A 313 15.07 2.48 7.01
CA ALA A 313 16.14 1.58 7.40
C ALA A 313 16.15 1.38 8.92
N VAL A 314 15.86 0.16 9.37
CA VAL A 314 15.84 -0.23 10.78
C VAL A 314 16.78 -1.42 11.04
N PRO A 315 17.26 -1.64 12.28
CA PRO A 315 18.11 -2.79 12.57
C PRO A 315 17.44 -4.15 12.25
N GLN A 316 16.12 -4.25 12.42
CA GLN A 316 15.36 -5.49 12.16
C GLN A 316 15.34 -5.88 10.68
N ASN A 317 15.44 -4.92 9.76
CA ASN A 317 15.47 -5.17 8.31
C ASN A 317 16.89 -5.16 7.71
N LEU A 318 17.92 -5.03 8.54
CA LEU A 318 19.33 -4.98 8.12
C LEU A 318 19.72 -6.19 7.25
N ARG A 319 19.38 -7.41 7.69
CA ARG A 319 19.68 -8.64 6.94
C ARG A 319 18.98 -8.71 5.60
N SER A 320 17.74 -8.22 5.51
CA SER A 320 16.98 -8.19 4.25
C SER A 320 17.61 -7.20 3.26
N ARG A 321 17.98 -6.01 3.74
CA ARG A 321 18.65 -4.99 2.92
C ARG A 321 20.01 -5.48 2.42
N LEU A 322 20.82 -6.08 3.29
CA LEU A 322 22.11 -6.66 2.93
C LEU A 322 21.95 -7.71 1.82
N ARG A 323 21.06 -8.70 2.01
CA ARG A 323 20.79 -9.74 1.01
C ARG A 323 20.27 -9.18 -0.31
N ALA A 324 19.42 -8.16 -0.27
CA ALA A 324 18.88 -7.54 -1.47
C ALA A 324 19.97 -6.80 -2.26
N HIS A 325 20.85 -6.04 -1.62
CA HIS A 325 22.00 -5.40 -2.28
C HIS A 325 22.95 -6.44 -2.91
N VAL A 326 23.30 -7.50 -2.19
CA VAL A 326 24.17 -8.57 -2.71
C VAL A 326 23.52 -9.27 -3.91
N ARG A 327 22.23 -9.63 -3.83
CA ARG A 327 21.51 -10.29 -4.92
C ARG A 327 21.35 -9.39 -6.14
N ARG A 328 21.11 -8.09 -5.94
CA ARG A 328 21.06 -7.08 -7.00
C ARG A 328 22.43 -6.89 -7.67
N GLY A 329 23.49 -6.77 -6.88
CA GLY A 329 24.87 -6.70 -7.37
C GLY A 329 25.27 -7.93 -8.17
N ALA A 330 24.94 -9.14 -7.68
CA ALA A 330 25.17 -10.38 -8.41
C ALA A 330 24.41 -10.43 -9.75
N ALA A 331 23.17 -9.96 -9.80
CA ALA A 331 22.42 -9.87 -11.05
C ALA A 331 23.07 -8.90 -12.04
N PHE A 332 23.54 -7.73 -11.58
CA PHE A 332 24.28 -6.78 -12.41
C PHE A 332 25.59 -7.37 -12.96
N CYS A 333 26.35 -8.11 -12.15
CA CYS A 333 27.55 -8.81 -12.64
C CYS A 333 27.22 -9.78 -13.79
N ASN A 334 26.15 -10.56 -13.65
CA ASN A 334 25.72 -11.51 -14.69
C ASN A 334 25.22 -10.80 -15.96
N LEU A 335 24.69 -9.58 -15.83
CA LEU A 335 24.30 -8.70 -16.94
C LEU A 335 25.49 -7.89 -17.52
N LYS A 336 26.72 -8.09 -17.03
CA LYS A 336 27.94 -7.35 -17.40
C LYS A 336 27.88 -5.85 -17.09
N MET A 337 27.04 -5.45 -16.15
CA MET A 337 26.92 -4.08 -15.65
C MET A 337 27.77 -3.92 -14.38
N TYR A 338 29.10 -3.99 -14.54
CA TYR A 338 30.03 -4.10 -13.42
C TYR A 338 30.16 -2.82 -12.59
N LYS A 339 29.96 -1.65 -13.20
CA LYS A 339 30.01 -0.36 -12.48
C LYS A 339 28.85 -0.24 -11.49
N GLU A 340 27.65 -0.60 -11.93
CA GLU A 340 26.43 -0.63 -11.13
C GLU A 340 26.54 -1.71 -10.05
N ALA A 341 27.07 -2.89 -10.39
CA ALA A 341 27.33 -3.95 -9.42
C ALA A 341 28.25 -3.47 -8.29
N LEU A 342 29.33 -2.76 -8.61
CA LEU A 342 30.27 -2.24 -7.61
C LEU A 342 29.60 -1.28 -6.62
N VAL A 343 28.67 -0.44 -7.10
CA VAL A 343 27.89 0.46 -6.22
C VAL A 343 27.04 -0.36 -5.24
N GLU A 344 26.41 -1.43 -5.69
CA GLU A 344 25.62 -2.33 -4.83
C GLU A 344 26.47 -3.06 -3.80
N TYR A 345 27.63 -3.61 -4.19
CA TYR A 345 28.54 -4.26 -3.25
C TYR A 345 29.13 -3.27 -2.23
N LYS A 346 29.42 -2.02 -2.63
CA LYS A 346 29.81 -0.95 -1.70
C LYS A 346 28.70 -0.61 -0.72
N ALA A 347 27.44 -0.57 -1.17
CA ALA A 347 26.29 -0.37 -0.29
C ALA A 347 26.12 -1.54 0.69
N ALA A 348 26.30 -2.78 0.24
CA ALA A 348 26.27 -3.97 1.09
C ALA A 348 27.39 -3.97 2.14
N HIS A 349 28.63 -3.64 1.76
CA HIS A 349 29.77 -3.56 2.67
C HIS A 349 29.60 -2.47 3.74
N LYS A 350 28.93 -1.35 3.41
CA LYS A 350 28.56 -0.34 4.42
C LYS A 350 27.58 -0.87 5.47
N LEU A 351 26.73 -1.83 5.12
CA LEU A 351 25.76 -2.44 6.03
C LEU A 351 26.39 -3.53 6.90
N ASP A 352 27.30 -4.33 6.35
CA ASP A 352 28.09 -5.31 7.09
C ASP A 352 29.57 -5.26 6.66
N PRO A 353 30.39 -4.46 7.36
CA PRO A 353 31.81 -4.35 7.06
C PRO A 353 32.62 -5.60 7.40
N THR A 354 32.05 -6.54 8.16
CA THR A 354 32.77 -7.71 8.67
C THR A 354 32.72 -8.91 7.73
N ASP A 355 31.85 -8.87 6.72
CA ASP A 355 31.66 -9.96 5.76
C ASP A 355 32.81 -9.99 4.73
N VAL A 356 33.70 -10.96 4.91
CA VAL A 356 34.87 -11.22 4.03
C VAL A 356 34.44 -11.56 2.60
N THR A 357 33.25 -12.15 2.41
CA THR A 357 32.79 -12.56 1.07
C THR A 357 32.45 -11.34 0.21
N ILE A 358 31.69 -10.40 0.77
CA ILE A 358 31.32 -9.14 0.11
C ILE A 358 32.56 -8.30 -0.19
N GLU A 359 33.51 -8.25 0.75
CA GLU A 359 34.77 -7.54 0.54
C GLU A 359 35.60 -8.16 -0.59
N GLY A 360 35.68 -9.50 -0.64
CA GLY A 360 36.34 -10.23 -1.72
C GLY A 360 35.71 -9.95 -3.09
N ASP A 361 34.38 -10.05 -3.19
CA ASP A 361 33.63 -9.78 -4.42
C ASP A 361 33.80 -8.33 -4.89
N MET A 362 33.78 -7.38 -3.95
CA MET A 362 34.03 -5.96 -4.24
C MET A 362 35.44 -5.73 -4.79
N ARG A 363 36.48 -6.29 -4.15
CA ARG A 363 37.87 -6.16 -4.62
C ARG A 363 38.08 -6.80 -5.99
N ASN A 364 37.47 -7.96 -6.24
CA ASN A 364 37.54 -8.63 -7.53
C ASN A 364 36.92 -7.77 -8.64
N LEU A 365 35.76 -7.14 -8.37
CA LEU A 365 35.13 -6.21 -9.31
C LEU A 365 35.97 -4.96 -9.56
N GLU A 366 36.62 -4.40 -8.54
CA GLU A 366 37.50 -3.24 -8.70
C GLU A 366 38.73 -3.58 -9.54
N GLN A 367 39.35 -4.75 -9.33
CA GLN A 367 40.45 -5.22 -10.15
C GLN A 367 40.03 -5.41 -11.61
N PHE A 368 38.87 -6.03 -11.84
CA PHE A 368 38.33 -6.26 -13.17
C PHE A 368 38.08 -4.94 -13.93
N LEU A 369 37.44 -3.97 -13.28
CA LEU A 369 37.18 -2.66 -13.87
C LEU A 369 38.47 -1.85 -14.15
N ASN A 370 39.47 -1.97 -13.28
CA ASN A 370 40.76 -1.31 -13.49
C ASN A 370 41.50 -1.90 -14.71
N GLN A 371 41.43 -3.22 -14.90
CA GLN A 371 41.99 -3.89 -16.07
C GLN A 371 41.28 -3.48 -17.37
N GLU A 372 39.94 -3.39 -17.37
CA GLU A 372 39.18 -2.90 -18.53
C GLU A 372 39.49 -1.44 -18.88
N SER A 373 39.86 -0.61 -17.89
CA SER A 373 40.19 0.80 -18.12
C SER A 373 41.60 1.04 -18.67
N THR A 374 42.48 0.03 -18.61
CA THR A 374 43.88 0.12 -19.09
C THR A 374 44.07 -0.42 -20.51
N VAL A 375 43.03 -1.03 -21.09
CA VAL A 375 42.96 -1.51 -22.48
C VAL A 375 42.15 -0.52 -23.30
#